data_AF-A0A9N8VN51-F1
#
_entry.id   AF-A0A9N8VN51-F1
#
_cell.length_a   1.000
_cell.length_b   1.000
_cell.length_c   1.000
_cell.angle_alpha   90.00
_cell.angle_beta   90.00
_cell.angle_gamma   90.00
#
_symmetry.space_group_name_H-M   'P 1'
#
loop_
_entity.id
_entity.type
_entity.pdbx_description
1 polymer ?
#
loop_
_entity_poly.entity_id
_entity_poly.type
_entity_poly.pdbx_seq_one_letter_code
_entity_poly.pdbx_strand_id
1 'polypeptide(L)' 'MKKTKSRWHLKIYIHNSNDLTDAFLKEVISHGITNSNDFIIQCYGIIKDPNSDNNMMVIEFAEDGSLYRELNVKL' A
#
# COMPACT_ATOMS: atom_id res chain seq x y z
N MET A 1 10.99 -25.67 5.26
CA MET A 1 10.42 -24.33 4.98
C MET A 1 9.15 -24.16 5.81
N LYS A 2 9.23 -23.48 6.96
CA LYS A 2 8.07 -23.29 7.84
C LYS A 2 7.17 -22.24 7.19
N LYS A 3 6.02 -22.63 6.65
CA LYS A 3 4.97 -21.66 6.28
C LYS A 3 4.40 -21.11 7.58
N THR A 4 4.85 -19.94 7.99
CA THR A 4 4.32 -19.20 9.12
C THR A 4 2.93 -18.66 8.76
N LYS A 5 2.05 -18.68 9.75
CA LYS A 5 0.63 -18.35 9.70
C LYS A 5 0.44 -16.92 9.16
N SER A 6 0.03 -16.80 7.89
CA SER A 6 -0.21 -15.53 7.21
C SER A 6 -1.40 -14.82 7.84
N ARG A 7 -1.15 -13.96 8.83
CA ARG A 7 -2.12 -12.92 9.19
C ARG A 7 -2.07 -11.90 8.06
N TRP A 8 -3.01 -11.99 7.14
CA TRP A 8 -3.19 -11.00 6.07
C TRP A 8 -3.54 -9.66 6.73
N HIS A 9 -2.54 -8.81 6.95
CA HIS A 9 -2.75 -7.44 7.34
C HIS A 9 -2.68 -6.60 6.08
N LEU A 10 -3.82 -6.00 5.74
CA LEU A 10 -3.93 -5.12 4.59
C LEU A 10 -3.88 -3.69 5.10
N LYS A 11 -2.97 -2.87 4.57
CA LYS A 11 -3.02 -1.43 4.78
C LYS A 11 -3.78 -0.79 3.63
N ILE A 12 -4.74 0.07 3.98
CA ILE A 12 -5.52 0.82 3.02
C ILE A 12 -4.96 2.24 2.95
N TYR A 13 -4.51 2.66 1.77
CA TYR A 13 -4.07 4.03 1.53
C TYR A 13 -5.23 4.85 0.95
N ILE A 14 -5.59 5.93 1.63
CA ILE A 14 -6.72 6.79 1.27
C ILE A 14 -6.20 8.00 0.51
N HIS A 15 -6.54 8.09 -0.77
CA HIS A 15 -6.39 9.33 -1.52
C HIS A 15 -7.69 10.12 -1.37
N ASN A 16 -7.64 11.28 -0.69
CA ASN A 16 -8.82 12.11 -0.40
C ASN A 16 -9.29 12.92 -1.62
N SER A 17 -9.39 12.28 -2.79
CA SER A 17 -10.13 12.83 -3.92
C SER A 17 -11.24 11.87 -4.30
N ASN A 18 -12.46 12.38 -4.37
CA ASN A 18 -13.63 11.63 -4.82
C ASN A 18 -13.44 11.08 -6.24
N ASP A 19 -12.57 11.74 -7.04
CA ASP A 19 -12.24 11.32 -8.39
C ASP A 19 -10.95 10.52 -8.47
N LEU A 20 -10.99 9.50 -9.33
CA LEU A 20 -9.84 8.71 -9.73
C LEU A 20 -8.94 9.58 -10.63
N THR A 21 -7.96 10.25 -10.04
CA THR A 21 -7.06 11.13 -10.82
C THR A 21 -6.09 10.32 -11.69
N ASP A 22 -5.66 10.89 -12.81
CA ASP A 22 -4.60 10.31 -13.64
C ASP A 22 -3.32 10.02 -12.84
N ALA A 23 -3.03 10.85 -11.84
CA ALA A 23 -1.88 10.67 -10.96
C ALA A 23 -2.03 9.40 -10.10
N PHE A 24 -3.20 9.20 -9.49
CA PHE A 24 -3.50 8.01 -8.71
C PHE A 24 -3.42 6.74 -9.56
N LEU A 25 -4.02 6.75 -10.75
CA LEU A 25 -3.94 5.61 -11.68
C LEU A 25 -2.50 5.29 -12.09
N LYS A 26 -1.70 6.32 -12.40
CA LYS A 26 -0.29 6.15 -12.74
C LYS A 26 0.52 5.54 -11.60
N GLU A 27 0.22 5.91 -10.35
CA GLU A 27 0.83 5.32 -9.17
C GLU A 27 0.47 3.84 -9.02
N VAL A 28 -0.81 3.47 -9.14
CA VAL A 28 -1.24 2.07 -9.08
C VAL A 28 -0.58 1.22 -10.17
N ILE A 29 -0.53 1.75 -11.41
CA ILE A 29 0.11 1.06 -12.54
C ILE A 29 1.62 0.90 -12.30
N SER A 30 2.30 1.90 -11.72
CA SER A 30 3.75 1.80 -11.46
C SER A 30 4.07 0.71 -10.44
N HIS A 31 3.25 0.51 -9.41
CA HIS A 31 3.36 -0.64 -8.51
C HIS A 31 3.11 -1.97 -9.23
N GLY A 32 2.18 -2.02 -10.20
CA GLY A 32 1.96 -3.19 -11.03
C GLY A 32 3.17 -3.58 -11.87
N ILE A 33 3.86 -2.58 -12.46
CA ILE A 33 5.08 -2.77 -13.24
C ILE A 33 6.25 -3.26 -12.37
N THR A 34 6.30 -2.82 -11.11
CA THR A 34 7.40 -3.09 -10.18
C THR A 34 7.13 -4.22 -9.19
N ASN A 35 6.04 -4.98 -9.38
CA ASN A 35 5.54 -6.03 -8.49
C ASN A 35 6.58 -7.13 -8.14
N SER A 36 7.55 -7.39 -9.01
CA SER A 36 8.61 -8.39 -8.74
C SER A 36 9.81 -7.85 -7.95
N ASN A 37 9.75 -6.62 -7.42
CA ASN A 37 10.85 -6.01 -6.69
C ASN A 37 10.62 -6.09 -5.17
N ASP A 38 11.45 -6.88 -4.48
CA ASP A 38 11.39 -7.08 -3.03
C ASP A 38 11.61 -5.80 -2.20
N PHE A 39 12.13 -4.72 -2.81
CA PHE A 39 12.35 -3.42 -2.15
C PHE A 39 11.20 -2.42 -2.35
N ILE A 40 10.13 -2.81 -3.04
CA ILE A 40 8.97 -1.97 -3.30
C ILE A 40 7.74 -2.61 -2.66
N ILE A 41 6.97 -1.83 -1.91
CA ILE A 41 5.73 -2.31 -1.28
C ILE A 41 4.76 -2.78 -2.37
N GLN A 42 4.25 -4.01 -2.21
CA GLN A 42 3.33 -4.57 -3.17
C GLN A 42 1.98 -3.85 -3.15
N CYS A 43 1.47 -3.51 -4.34
CA CYS A 43 0.08 -3.13 -4.53
C CYS A 43 -0.72 -4.32 -5.06
N TYR A 44 -1.86 -4.62 -4.43
CA TYR A 44 -2.77 -5.69 -4.84
C TYR A 44 -3.97 -5.16 -5.63
N GLY A 45 -4.25 -3.86 -5.60
CA GLY A 45 -5.29 -3.24 -6.42
C GLY A 45 -5.95 -2.02 -5.79
N ILE A 46 -7.09 -1.64 -6.36
CA ILE A 46 -7.92 -0.51 -5.93
C ILE A 46 -9.24 -1.06 -5.37
N ILE A 47 -9.71 -0.50 -4.28
CA ILE A 47 -11.05 -0.72 -3.73
C ILE A 47 -11.78 0.61 -3.62
N LYS A 48 -13.12 0.56 -3.57
CA LYS A 48 -13.96 1.72 -3.32
C LYS A 48 -14.60 1.57 -1.94
N ASP A 49 -14.49 2.58 -1.09
CA ASP A 49 -15.22 2.59 0.18
C ASP A 49 -16.71 2.87 -0.09
N PRO A 50 -17.63 1.95 0.27
CA PRO A 50 -19.05 2.12 0.04
C PRO A 50 -19.67 3.31 0.81
N ASN A 51 -19.03 3.80 1.88
CA ASN A 51 -19.58 4.88 2.70
C ASN A 51 -19.17 6.28 2.22
N SER A 52 -17.92 6.43 1.77
CA SER A 52 -17.36 7.72 1.36
C SER A 52 -17.21 7.89 -0.14
N ASP A 53 -17.48 6.84 -0.93
CA ASP A 53 -17.25 6.78 -2.37
C ASP A 53 -15.79 7.01 -2.79
N ASN A 54 -14.86 7.03 -1.83
CA ASN A 54 -13.44 7.24 -2.08
C ASN A 54 -12.78 5.99 -2.65
N ASN A 55 -11.86 6.21 -3.58
CA ASN A 55 -10.98 5.17 -4.10
C ASN A 55 -9.77 5.01 -3.18
N MET A 56 -9.44 3.77 -2.86
CA MET A 56 -8.35 3.44 -1.95
C MET A 56 -7.46 2.37 -2.57
N MET A 57 -6.16 2.43 -2.27
CA MET A 57 -5.20 1.41 -2.70
C MET A 57 -5.01 0.34 -1.62
N VAL A 58 -4.95 -0.91 -2.07
CA VAL A 58 -4.75 -2.12 -1.27
C VAL A 58 -3.28 -2.49 -1.36
N ILE A 59 -2.51 -2.30 -0.29
CA ILE A 59 -1.05 -2.52 -0.29
C ILE A 59 -0.58 -3.46 0.82
N GLU A 60 0.59 -4.06 0.61
CA GLU A 60 1.28 -4.85 1.62
C GLU A 60 1.57 -4.03 2.89
N PHE A 61 1.42 -4.68 4.03
CA PHE A 61 1.69 -4.07 5.33
C PHE A 61 3.17 -4.21 5.69
N ALA A 62 3.86 -3.07 5.81
CA ALA A 62 5.20 -2.99 6.36
C ALA A 62 5.15 -3.06 7.89
N GLU A 63 5.41 -4.25 8.45
CA GLU A 63 5.32 -4.53 9.90
C GLU A 63 6.23 -3.62 10.73
N ASP A 64 7.46 -3.40 10.27
CA ASP A 64 8.45 -2.55 10.92
C ASP A 64 8.22 -1.04 10.67
N GLY A 65 7.21 -0.70 9.87
CA GLY A 65 6.83 0.69 9.61
C GLY A 65 7.86 1.47 8.80
N SER A 66 8.06 2.74 9.15
CA SER A 66 8.90 3.66 8.39
C SER A 66 10.35 3.64 8.88
N LEU A 67 11.30 3.50 7.95
CA LEU A 67 12.72 3.65 8.22
C LEU A 67 13.06 4.99 8.87
N TYR A 68 12.33 6.07 8.53
CA TYR A 68 12.50 7.38 9.15
C TYR A 68 12.24 7.32 10.66
N ARG A 69 11.21 6.60 11.09
CA ARG A 69 10.90 6.45 12.52
C ARG A 69 12.00 5.67 13.23
N GLU A 70 12.46 4.56 12.64
CA GLU A 70 13.54 3.74 13.20
C GLU A 70 14.85 4.53 13.37
N LEU A 71 15.20 5.40 12.42
CA LEU A 71 16.41 6.21 12.47
C LEU A 71 16.31 7.37 13.47
N ASN A 72 15.14 7.99 13.62
CA ASN A 72 14.94 9.11 14.56
C ASN A 72 14.76 8.68 16.02
N VAL A 73 14.47 7.41 16.30
CA VAL A 73 14.38 6.89 17.67
C VAL A 73 15.78 6.55 18.24
N LYS A 74 16.82 6.52 17.40
CA LYS A 74 18.20 6.18 17.79
C LYS A 74 19.14 7.39 17.90
N LEU A 75 18.62 8.61 17.78
CA LEU A 75 19.32 9.89 18.01
C LEU A 75 18.72 10.58 19.24
#